data_AF-A0A813MWF1-F1
#
_entry.id   AF-A0A813MWF1-F1
#
_cell.length_a   1.000
_cell.length_b   1.000
_cell.length_c   1.000
_cell.angle_alpha   90.00
_cell.angle_beta   90.00
_cell.angle_gamma   90.00
#
_symmetry.space_group_name_H-M   'P 1'
#
loop_
_entity.id
_entity.type
_entity.pdbx_description
1 polymer ?
#
loop_
_entity_poly.entity_id
_entity_poly.type
_entity_poly.pdbx_seq_one_letter_code
_entity_poly.pdbx_strand_id
1 'polypeptide(L)'
;MVIGTLADMISVLGFEYLLPILKRIRIHDTCGVNNLHGMPGIMSGIAGIIVPSIDNRSGYLNHLTDQCLSGGIPRNNITQSACQAAALGLTLGMSTVGGLITGVILRIPIFAQKDNDFVDGENWHLPENVHEIFPRNDSYADTSKYHSPTYL
;
A
#
# COMPACT_ATOMS: atom_id res chain seq x y z
N MET A 1 -8.69 19.77 -3.84
CA MET A 1 -9.88 19.05 -4.36
C MET A 1 -9.54 18.19 -5.57
N VAL A 2 -8.97 18.74 -6.66
CA VAL A 2 -8.64 17.96 -7.88
C VAL A 2 -7.75 16.73 -7.63
N ILE A 3 -6.65 16.88 -6.87
CA ILE A 3 -5.76 15.75 -6.56
C ILE A 3 -6.53 14.65 -5.82
N GLY A 4 -7.37 15.01 -4.84
CA GLY A 4 -8.14 14.05 -4.07
C GLY A 4 -9.13 13.25 -4.94
N THR A 5 -9.87 13.92 -5.83
CA THR A 5 -10.81 13.25 -6.74
C THR A 5 -10.12 12.31 -7.73
N LEU A 6 -8.94 12.69 -8.22
CA LEU A 6 -8.16 11.80 -9.09
C LEU A 6 -7.59 10.60 -8.31
N ALA A 7 -7.17 10.82 -7.07
CA ALA A 7 -6.65 9.76 -6.20
C ALA A 7 -7.73 8.72 -5.90
N ASP A 8 -8.94 9.19 -5.58
CA ASP A 8 -10.11 8.36 -5.32
C ASP A 8 -10.48 7.52 -6.54
N MET A 9 -10.55 8.14 -7.72
CA MET A 9 -10.82 7.43 -8.98
C MET A 9 -9.76 6.34 -9.26
N ILE A 10 -8.47 6.65 -9.08
CA ILE A 10 -7.39 5.66 -9.24
C ILE A 10 -7.53 4.53 -8.21
N SER A 11 -7.92 4.85 -6.97
CA SER A 11 -8.11 3.86 -5.92
C SER A 11 -9.23 2.88 -6.29
N VAL A 12 -10.42 3.40 -6.62
CA VAL A 12 -11.60 2.60 -6.99
C VAL A 12 -11.32 1.71 -8.20
N LEU A 13 -10.70 2.26 -9.26
CA LEU A 13 -10.29 1.46 -10.42
C LEU A 13 -9.25 0.40 -10.07
N GLY A 14 -8.35 0.69 -9.13
CA GLY A 14 -7.39 -0.28 -8.61
C GLY A 14 -8.06 -1.45 -7.87
N PHE A 15 -9.07 -1.17 -7.05
CA PHE A 15 -9.83 -2.21 -6.36
C PHE A 15 -10.56 -3.12 -7.35
N GLU A 16 -11.21 -2.55 -8.37
CA GLU A 16 -11.97 -3.33 -9.35
C GLU A 16 -11.07 -4.14 -10.30
N TYR A 17 -10.03 -3.50 -10.86
CA TYR A 17 -9.26 -4.08 -11.97
C TYR A 17 -7.87 -4.56 -11.59
N LEU A 18 -7.18 -3.90 -10.65
CA LEU A 18 -5.79 -4.23 -10.34
C LEU A 18 -5.68 -5.39 -9.35
N LEU A 19 -6.52 -5.48 -8.33
CA LEU A 19 -6.53 -6.61 -7.38
C LEU A 19 -6.62 -7.99 -8.06
N PRO A 20 -7.54 -8.25 -9.01
CA PRO A 20 -7.59 -9.55 -9.67
C PRO A 20 -6.33 -9.84 -10.50
N ILE A 21 -5.68 -8.82 -11.05
CA ILE A 21 -4.41 -8.96 -11.78
C ILE A 21 -3.27 -9.31 -10.82
N LEU A 22 -3.16 -8.60 -9.69
CA LEU A 22 -2.15 -8.86 -8.65
C LEU A 22 -2.25 -10.29 -8.11
N LYS A 23 -3.49 -10.74 -7.84
CA LYS A 23 -3.76 -12.13 -7.43
C LYS A 23 -3.26 -13.14 -8.48
N ARG A 24 -3.43 -12.85 -9.78
CA ARG A 24 -2.95 -13.73 -10.86
C ARG A 24 -1.43 -13.86 -10.91
N ILE A 25 -0.69 -12.82 -10.52
CA ILE A 25 0.78 -12.84 -10.44
C ILE A 25 1.31 -13.22 -9.05
N ARG A 26 0.46 -13.81 -8.19
CA ARG A 26 0.79 -14.26 -6.83
C ARG A 26 1.22 -13.14 -5.87
N ILE A 27 0.72 -11.92 -6.10
CA ILE A 27 0.81 -10.82 -5.14
C ILE A 27 -0.54 -10.71 -4.44
N HIS A 28 -0.59 -11.20 -3.21
CA HIS A 28 -1.80 -11.16 -2.38
C HIS A 28 -1.81 -9.86 -1.58
N ASP A 29 -2.70 -8.94 -1.97
CA ASP A 29 -2.96 -7.69 -1.25
C ASP A 29 -4.35 -7.76 -0.61
N THR A 30 -4.42 -8.34 0.60
CA THR A 30 -5.68 -8.66 1.31
C THR A 30 -6.60 -7.45 1.46
N CYS A 31 -6.05 -6.29 1.79
CA CYS A 31 -6.83 -5.08 2.06
C CYS A 31 -6.79 -4.07 0.90
N GLY A 32 -6.11 -4.39 -0.21
CA GLY A 32 -5.89 -3.44 -1.31
C GLY A 32 -5.07 -2.22 -0.90
N VAL A 33 -4.06 -2.41 -0.02
CA VAL A 33 -3.20 -1.33 0.49
C VAL A 33 -2.49 -0.62 -0.65
N ASN A 34 -2.12 -1.33 -1.72
CA ASN A 34 -1.54 -0.71 -2.91
C ASN A 34 -2.51 0.28 -3.57
N ASN A 35 -3.81 -0.03 -3.59
CA ASN A 35 -4.82 0.81 -4.23
C ASN A 35 -5.26 1.99 -3.37
N LEU A 36 -5.31 1.80 -2.04
CA LEU A 36 -5.73 2.85 -1.12
C LEU A 36 -4.58 3.79 -0.71
N HIS A 37 -3.38 3.24 -0.53
CA HIS A 37 -2.23 4.00 -0.03
C HIS A 37 -1.15 4.17 -1.10
N GLY A 38 -0.75 3.08 -1.77
CA GLY A 38 0.37 3.06 -2.72
C GLY A 38 0.18 4.00 -3.90
N MET A 39 -0.76 3.71 -4.79
CA MET A 39 -1.00 4.48 -6.01
C MET A 39 -1.45 5.93 -5.71
N PRO A 40 -2.42 6.18 -4.79
CA PRO A 40 -2.76 7.55 -4.37
C PRO A 40 -1.56 8.32 -3.81
N GLY A 41 -0.73 7.67 -3.00
CA GLY A 41 0.48 8.25 -2.42
C GLY A 41 1.53 8.63 -3.47
N ILE A 42 1.81 7.74 -4.44
CA ILE A 42 2.72 8.02 -5.55
C ILE A 42 2.20 9.20 -6.39
N MET A 43 0.91 9.23 -6.71
CA MET A 43 0.32 10.35 -7.45
C MET A 43 0.45 11.66 -6.68
N SER A 44 0.22 11.66 -5.36
CA SER A 44 0.44 12.83 -4.51
C SER A 44 1.92 13.25 -4.48
N GLY A 45 2.86 12.31 -4.44
CA GLY A 45 4.29 12.57 -4.52
C GLY A 45 4.67 13.26 -5.83
N ILE A 46 4.16 12.76 -6.96
CA ILE A 46 4.37 13.37 -8.29
C ILE A 46 3.79 14.78 -8.34
N ALA A 47 2.58 15.00 -7.81
CA ALA A 47 2.01 16.33 -7.70
C ALA A 47 2.91 17.28 -6.89
N GLY A 48 3.53 16.78 -5.80
CA GLY A 48 4.51 17.50 -5.01
C GLY A 48 5.79 17.88 -5.75
N ILE A 49 6.17 17.16 -6.82
CA ILE A 49 7.29 17.50 -7.71
C ILE A 49 6.87 18.58 -8.72
N ILE A 50 5.65 18.48 -9.26
CA ILE A 50 5.17 19.33 -10.35
C ILE A 50 4.78 20.73 -9.84
N VAL A 51 4.06 20.82 -8.72
CA VAL A 51 3.51 22.09 -8.22
C VAL A 51 4.60 23.16 -7.99
N PRO A 52 5.76 22.87 -7.37
CA PRO A 52 6.86 23.84 -7.27
C PRO A 52 7.44 24.24 -8.63
N SER A 53 7.37 23.37 -9.64
CA SER A 53 8.01 23.57 -10.95
C SER A 53 7.21 24.48 -11.89
N ILE A 54 5.89 24.55 -11.72
CA ILE A 54 4.99 25.33 -12.59
C ILE A 54 4.85 26.79 -12.15
N ASP A 55 5.13 27.10 -10.90
CA ASP A 55 4.84 28.41 -10.33
C ASP A 55 6.10 29.22 -10.04
N ASN A 56 6.53 30.00 -11.03
CA ASN A 56 7.63 30.96 -10.90
C ASN A 56 7.20 32.29 -10.28
N ARG A 57 5.93 32.48 -9.89
CA ARG A 57 5.39 33.80 -9.54
C ARG A 57 4.61 33.92 -8.24
N SER A 58 4.19 32.84 -7.59
CA SER A 58 3.33 32.98 -6.42
C SER A 58 4.09 32.84 -5.11
N GLY A 59 3.53 33.45 -4.07
CA GLY A 59 3.91 33.19 -2.68
C GLY A 59 3.74 31.73 -2.23
N TYR A 60 3.67 30.73 -3.11
CA TYR A 60 3.78 29.31 -2.78
C TYR A 60 5.05 29.03 -1.98
N LEU A 61 6.20 29.50 -2.47
CA LEU A 61 7.46 29.31 -1.76
C LEU A 61 7.47 30.06 -0.42
N ASN A 62 6.93 31.28 -0.41
CA ASN A 62 6.79 32.11 0.80
C ASN A 62 5.86 31.45 1.84
N HIS A 63 4.76 30.84 1.43
CA HIS A 63 3.83 30.11 2.31
C HIS A 63 4.42 28.78 2.83
N LEU A 64 5.26 28.11 2.04
CA LEU A 64 5.96 26.91 2.52
C LEU A 64 7.01 27.25 3.59
N THR A 65 7.72 28.37 3.44
CA THR A 65 8.72 28.85 4.43
C THR A 65 8.11 29.49 5.67
N ASP A 66 6.99 30.23 5.56
CA ASP A 66 6.38 30.93 6.71
C ASP A 66 5.35 30.09 7.47
N GLN A 67 4.62 29.20 6.81
CA GLN A 67 3.39 28.62 7.38
C GLN A 67 3.43 27.11 7.60
N CYS A 68 4.18 26.35 6.78
CA CYS A 68 4.23 24.88 6.88
C CYS A 68 5.56 24.33 7.43
N LEU A 69 6.68 25.04 7.25
CA LEU A 69 8.00 24.69 7.77
C LEU A 69 8.64 25.92 8.43
N SER A 70 8.09 26.33 9.59
CA SER A 70 8.72 27.34 10.44
C SER A 70 10.14 26.86 10.83
N GLY A 71 11.17 27.32 10.11
CA GLY A 71 12.57 26.88 10.22
C GLY A 71 13.21 26.29 8.95
N GLY A 72 12.52 26.29 7.80
CA GLY A 72 13.04 25.74 6.54
C GLY A 72 14.14 26.57 5.89
N ILE A 73 15.20 25.91 5.40
CA ILE A 73 16.23 26.53 4.55
C ILE A 73 15.55 27.06 3.28
N PRO A 74 15.79 28.33 2.86
CA PRO A 74 15.23 28.86 1.62
C PRO A 74 15.70 28.04 0.42
N ARG A 75 14.76 27.53 -0.39
CA ARG A 75 15.02 26.70 -1.58
C ARG A 75 14.32 27.32 -2.78
N ASN A 76 14.98 27.38 -3.94
CA ASN A 76 14.26 27.75 -5.16
C ASN A 76 13.37 26.58 -5.66
N ASN A 77 12.51 26.88 -6.63
CA ASN A 77 11.56 25.94 -7.23
C ASN A 77 12.20 24.61 -7.67
N ILE A 78 13.36 24.69 -8.33
CA ILE A 78 14.08 23.52 -8.86
C ILE A 78 14.63 22.67 -7.70
N THR A 79 15.21 23.30 -6.68
CA THR A 79 15.69 22.59 -5.51
C THR A 79 14.54 21.93 -4.77
N GLN A 80 13.38 22.58 -4.66
CA GLN A 80 12.21 22.02 -4.00
C GLN A 80 11.65 20.80 -4.76
N SER A 81 11.50 20.90 -6.09
CA SER A 81 11.05 19.78 -6.92
C SER A 81 12.04 18.61 -6.88
N ALA A 82 13.34 18.90 -6.91
CA ALA A 82 14.39 17.89 -6.81
C ALA A 82 14.38 17.20 -5.44
N CYS A 83 14.20 17.94 -4.35
CA CYS A 83 14.05 17.37 -3.02
C CYS A 83 12.82 16.44 -2.92
N GLN A 84 11.68 16.84 -3.48
CA GLN A 84 10.48 15.99 -3.48
C GLN A 84 10.66 14.73 -4.32
N ALA A 85 11.33 14.82 -5.47
CA ALA A 85 11.65 13.66 -6.29
C ALA A 85 12.62 12.71 -5.57
N ALA A 86 13.65 13.25 -4.92
CA ALA A 86 14.59 12.46 -4.12
C ALA A 86 13.89 11.80 -2.93
N ALA A 87 12.98 12.51 -2.24
CA ALA A 87 12.21 11.97 -1.14
C ALA A 87 11.31 10.81 -1.61
N LEU A 88 10.56 10.97 -2.71
CA LEU A 88 9.72 9.90 -3.27
C LEU A 88 10.56 8.67 -3.64
N GLY A 89 11.68 8.87 -4.34
CA GLY A 89 12.59 7.78 -4.72
C GLY A 89 13.18 7.06 -3.51
N LEU A 90 13.63 7.82 -2.50
CA LEU A 90 14.17 7.26 -1.25
C LEU A 90 13.09 6.46 -0.50
N THR A 91 11.88 6.99 -0.38
CA THR A 91 10.76 6.29 0.27
C THR A 91 10.45 4.97 -0.43
N LEU A 92 10.34 4.97 -1.77
CA LEU A 92 10.09 3.75 -2.55
C LEU A 92 11.23 2.73 -2.42
N GLY A 93 12.48 3.19 -2.43
CA GLY A 93 13.64 2.34 -2.22
C GLY A 93 13.64 1.70 -0.84
N MET A 94 13.46 2.52 0.21
CA MET A 94 13.44 2.06 1.60
C MET A 94 12.27 1.12 1.88
N SER A 95 11.06 1.41 1.39
CA SER A 95 9.90 0.55 1.59
C SER A 95 10.05 -0.80 0.89
N THR A 96 10.63 -0.81 -0.32
CA THR A 96 10.87 -2.04 -1.08
C THR A 96 11.93 -2.91 -0.40
N VAL A 97 13.10 -2.33 -0.07
CA VAL A 97 14.19 -3.07 0.57
C VAL A 97 13.78 -3.54 1.96
N GLY A 98 13.19 -2.66 2.77
CA GLY A 98 12.69 -3.00 4.10
C GLY A 98 11.63 -4.09 4.06
N GLY A 99 10.63 -3.95 3.17
CA GLY A 99 9.58 -4.96 2.99
C GLY A 99 10.10 -6.33 2.56
N LEU A 100 11.08 -6.37 1.64
CA LEU A 100 11.71 -7.62 1.21
C LEU A 100 12.49 -8.28 2.35
N ILE A 101 13.30 -7.52 3.10
CA ILE A 101 14.05 -8.02 4.25
C ILE A 101 13.09 -8.57 5.30
N THR A 102 12.06 -7.79 5.67
CA THR A 102 11.04 -8.23 6.63
C THR A 102 10.32 -9.48 6.13
N GLY A 103 9.95 -9.55 4.86
CA GLY A 103 9.31 -10.72 4.26
C GLY A 103 10.18 -11.98 4.32
N VAL A 104 11.50 -11.87 4.09
CA VAL A 104 12.43 -12.99 4.24
C VAL A 104 12.54 -13.42 5.70
N ILE A 105 12.63 -12.49 6.64
CA ILE A 105 12.69 -12.80 8.07
C ILE A 105 11.42 -13.53 8.53
N LEU A 106 10.24 -13.07 8.12
CA LEU A 106 8.96 -13.71 8.48
C LEU A 106 8.76 -15.10 7.85
N ARG A 107 9.56 -15.46 6.84
CA ARG A 107 9.55 -16.82 6.26
C ARG A 107 10.36 -17.84 7.07
N ILE A 108 11.11 -17.42 8.09
CA ILE A 108 11.88 -18.33 8.94
C ILE A 108 10.90 -19.18 9.78
N PRO A 109 11.05 -20.52 9.85
CA PRO A 109 10.10 -21.43 10.52
C PRO A 109 10.10 -21.35 12.06
N ILE A 110 10.73 -20.32 12.62
CA ILE A 110 10.69 -20.00 14.05
C ILE A 110 9.45 -19.15 14.38
N PHE A 111 8.92 -18.42 13.39
CA PHE A 111 7.69 -17.65 13.55
C PHE A 111 6.47 -18.54 13.29
N ALA A 112 5.37 -18.26 13.98
CA ALA A 112 4.11 -18.96 13.79
C ALA A 112 3.59 -18.69 12.37
N GLN A 113 3.76 -19.66 11.49
CA GLN A 113 3.14 -19.66 10.16
C GLN A 113 1.73 -20.24 10.29
N LYS A 114 0.81 -19.67 9.52
CA LYS A 114 -0.59 -20.08 9.51
C LYS A 114 -0.81 -21.11 8.40
N ASP A 115 -1.56 -22.17 8.70
CA ASP A 115 -1.89 -23.20 7.71
C ASP A 115 -3.10 -22.78 6.85
N ASN A 116 -4.06 -22.06 7.46
CA ASN A 116 -5.24 -21.57 6.76
C ASN A 116 -5.40 -20.05 6.94
N ASP A 117 -5.36 -19.31 5.84
CA ASP A 117 -5.61 -17.88 5.88
C ASP A 117 -7.08 -17.57 6.23
N PHE A 118 -7.31 -16.45 6.91
CA PHE A 118 -8.64 -15.89 7.22
C PHE A 118 -9.54 -16.76 8.13
N VAL A 119 -8.96 -17.68 8.91
CA VAL A 119 -9.70 -18.50 9.89
C VAL A 119 -9.36 -18.10 11.32
N ASP A 120 -10.34 -17.64 12.10
CA ASP A 120 -10.09 -17.16 13.47
C ASP A 120 -9.84 -18.27 14.50
N GLY A 121 -10.38 -19.48 14.28
CA GLY A 121 -10.33 -20.58 15.25
C GLY A 121 -8.93 -21.11 15.59
N GLU A 122 -7.92 -20.80 14.78
CA GLU A 122 -6.53 -21.16 15.07
C GLU A 122 -5.91 -20.25 16.15
N ASN A 123 -6.40 -19.00 16.27
CA ASN A 123 -5.87 -18.00 17.19
C ASN A 123 -6.81 -17.71 18.37
N TRP A 124 -8.09 -18.06 18.25
CA TRP A 124 -9.13 -17.68 19.20
C TRP A 124 -9.97 -18.88 19.61
N HIS A 125 -10.39 -18.90 20.88
CA HIS A 125 -11.45 -19.80 21.32
C HIS A 125 -12.79 -19.31 20.77
N LEU A 126 -13.41 -20.12 19.93
CA LEU A 126 -14.72 -19.83 19.34
C LEU A 126 -15.84 -20.31 20.29
N PRO A 127 -17.03 -19.66 20.26
CA PRO A 127 -18.21 -20.18 20.92
C PRO A 127 -18.55 -21.59 20.44
N GLU A 128 -19.00 -22.48 21.33
CA GLU A 128 -19.28 -23.88 20.99
C GLU A 128 -20.31 -24.04 19.85
N ASN A 129 -21.25 -23.10 19.76
CA ASN A 129 -22.30 -23.08 18.74
C ASN A 129 -21.91 -22.33 17.46
N VAL A 130 -20.66 -21.86 17.30
CA VAL A 130 -20.27 -21.11 16.08
C VAL A 130 -20.45 -21.96 14.83
N HIS A 131 -20.17 -23.26 14.91
CA HIS A 131 -20.34 -24.19 13.79
C HIS A 131 -21.79 -24.61 13.55
N GLU A 132 -22.68 -24.41 14.54
CA GLU A 132 -24.11 -24.63 14.38
C GLU A 132 -24.80 -23.40 13.78
N ILE A 133 -24.39 -22.20 14.19
CA ILE A 133 -24.92 -20.92 13.68
C ILE A 133 -24.36 -20.62 12.28
N PHE A 134 -23.07 -20.88 12.10
CA PHE A 134 -22.35 -20.71 10.84
C PHE A 134 -21.79 -22.06 10.40
N PRO A 135 -22.64 -22.94 9.83
CA PRO A 135 -22.16 -24.20 9.28
C PRO A 135 -21.05 -23.90 8.26
N ARG A 136 -19.89 -24.55 8.42
CA ARG A 136 -18.80 -24.43 7.46
C ARG A 136 -19.35 -24.86 6.10
N ASN A 137 -19.53 -23.91 5.19
CA ASN A 137 -19.53 -24.26 3.78
C ASN A 137 -18.09 -24.55 3.42
N ASP A 138 -17.71 -25.82 3.50
CA ASP A 138 -16.39 -26.33 3.09
C ASP A 138 -16.04 -25.94 1.64
N SER A 139 -17.01 -25.45 0.86
CA SER A 139 -16.84 -24.86 -0.47
C SER A 139 -16.00 -23.56 -0.49
N TYR A 140 -15.90 -22.84 0.63
CA TYR A 140 -15.11 -21.60 0.73
C TYR A 140 -13.76 -21.81 1.45
N ALA A 141 -13.68 -22.84 2.30
CA ALA A 141 -12.44 -23.31 2.92
C ALA A 141 -11.60 -24.20 1.98
N ASP A 142 -12.17 -24.62 0.85
CA ASP A 142 -11.44 -25.34 -0.20
C ASP A 142 -10.53 -24.41 -1.00
N THR A 143 -9.45 -23.96 -0.36
CA THR A 143 -8.29 -23.40 -1.06
C THR A 143 -7.59 -24.46 -1.92
N SER A 144 -8.02 -25.74 -1.93
CA SER A 144 -7.50 -26.74 -2.88
C SER A 144 -7.86 -26.40 -4.33
N LYS A 145 -8.90 -25.59 -4.59
CA LYS A 145 -9.17 -25.03 -5.92
C LYS A 145 -8.17 -23.95 -6.34
N TYR A 146 -7.40 -23.40 -5.40
CA TYR A 146 -6.31 -22.45 -5.65
C TYR A 146 -4.92 -23.04 -5.35
N HIS A 147 -4.84 -24.27 -4.82
CA HIS A 147 -3.62 -25.06 -4.88
C HIS A 147 -3.37 -25.41 -6.35
N SER A 148 -2.39 -24.75 -6.94
CA SER A 148 -1.63 -25.37 -8.01
C SER A 148 -1.09 -26.70 -7.45
N PRO A 149 -1.16 -27.81 -8.20
CA PRO A 149 -0.63 -29.08 -7.73
C PRO A 149 0.84 -28.87 -7.37
N THR A 150 1.19 -29.36 -6.19
CA THR A 150 2.54 -29.55 -5.69
C THR A 150 3.40 -30.12 -6.82
N TYR A 151 4.38 -29.34 -7.29
CA TYR A 151 5.50 -29.89 -8.04
C TYR A 151 6.65 -30.07 -7.06
N LEU A 152 7.17 -31.29 -7.06
CA LEU A 152 8.47 -31.71 -6.51
C LEU A 152 9.58 -30.68 -6.76
#